data_AF-A0A4Y8C4Z9-F1
#
_entry.id   AF-A0A4Y8C4Z9-F1
#
_cell.length_a   1.000
_cell.length_b   1.000
_cell.length_c   1.000
_cell.angle_alpha   90.00
_cell.angle_beta   90.00
_cell.angle_gamma   90.00
#
_symmetry.space_group_name_H-M   'P 1'
#
loop_
_entity.id
_entity.type
_entity.pdbx_description
1 polymer ?
#
loop_
_entity_poly.entity_id
_entity_poly.type
_entity_poly.pdbx_seq_one_letter_code
_entity_poly.pdbx_strand_id
1 'polypeptide(L)' 'KSVYEVRKKMGEALAKKFAYKADFVVPVPDSGVSAAIGFAQYLQIPLEMAIVRNHYVGRTFIEPTQELRNLKVKLKL' A
#
# COMPACT_ATOMS: atom_id res chain seq x y z
N LYS A 1 4.30 6.01 22.54
CA LYS A 1 3.22 5.97 21.50
C LYS A 1 3.49 4.78 20.60
N SER A 2 2.46 4.04 20.17
CA SER A 2 2.64 2.87 19.30
C SER A 2 2.96 3.29 17.86
N VAL A 3 3.88 2.58 17.18
CA VAL A 3 4.22 2.84 15.76
C VAL A 3 2.99 2.70 14.86
N TYR A 4 2.12 1.75 15.17
CA TYR A 4 0.85 1.56 14.47
C TYR A 4 -0.03 2.82 14.53
N GLU A 5 -0.23 3.37 15.74
CA GLU A 5 -1.05 4.57 15.93
C GLU A 5 -0.48 5.77 15.20
N VAL A 6 0.84 5.92 15.20
CA VAL A 6 1.52 7.01 14.50
C VAL A 6 1.27 6.91 12.99
N ARG A 7 1.46 5.73 12.39
CA ARG A 7 1.22 5.53 10.96
C ARG A 7 -0.25 5.71 10.57
N LYS A 8 -1.16 5.26 11.43
CA LYS A 8 -2.60 5.49 11.25
C LYS A 8 -2.94 6.98 11.23
N LYS A 9 -2.38 7.77 12.16
CA LYS A 9 -2.54 9.24 12.18
C LYS A 9 -1.93 9.93 10.96
N MET A 10 -0.84 9.41 10.42
CA MET A 10 -0.28 9.91 9.16
C MET A 10 -1.26 9.74 8.00
N GLY A 11 -1.92 8.58 7.91
CA GLY A 11 -2.98 8.32 6.92
C GLY A 11 -4.17 9.26 7.06
N GLU A 12 -4.64 9.47 8.30
CA GLU A 12 -5.71 10.43 8.60
C GLU A 12 -5.33 11.87 8.19
N ALA A 13 -4.09 12.29 8.49
CA ALA A 13 -3.59 13.61 8.12
C ALA A 13 -3.48 13.79 6.60
N LEU A 14 -3.16 12.73 5.85
CA LEU A 14 -3.15 12.74 4.40
C LEU A 14 -4.56 12.85 3.83
N ALA A 15 -5.52 12.11 4.41
CA ALA A 15 -6.91 12.12 3.99
C ALA A 15 -7.58 13.49 4.16
N LYS A 16 -7.17 14.29 5.15
CA LYS A 16 -7.60 15.70 5.32
C LYS A 16 -7.31 16.58 4.11
N LYS A 17 -6.31 16.22 3.29
CA LYS A 17 -5.91 16.95 2.08
C LYS A 17 -6.50 16.33 0.80
N PHE A 18 -7.28 15.25 0.93
CA PHE A 18 -7.86 14.56 -0.19
C PHE A 18 -9.17 15.24 -0.62
N ALA A 19 -9.25 15.63 -1.90
CA ALA A 19 -10.38 16.40 -2.45
C ALA A 19 -11.16 15.63 -3.53
N TYR A 20 -10.83 14.36 -3.75
CA TYR A 20 -11.43 13.56 -4.82
C TYR A 20 -12.46 12.59 -4.27
N LYS A 21 -13.37 12.14 -5.13
CA LYS A 21 -14.26 11.02 -4.81
C LYS A 21 -13.55 9.72 -5.12
N ALA A 22 -13.59 8.77 -4.20
CA ALA A 22 -13.07 7.43 -4.38
C ALA A 22 -14.08 6.42 -3.82
N ASP A 23 -14.18 5.26 -4.45
CA ASP A 23 -15.11 4.21 -4.04
C ASP A 23 -14.53 3.33 -2.92
N PHE A 24 -13.20 3.13 -2.91
CA PHE A 24 -12.48 2.34 -1.92
C PHE A 24 -11.00 2.75 -1.85
N VAL A 25 -10.31 2.31 -0.80
CA VAL A 25 -8.87 2.50 -0.57
C VAL A 25 -8.18 1.15 -0.65
N VAL A 26 -7.09 1.05 -1.39
CA VAL A 26 -6.26 -0.16 -1.46
C VAL A 26 -4.87 0.14 -0.89
N PRO A 27 -4.39 -0.59 0.13
CA PRO A 27 -3.02 -0.46 0.60
C PRO A 27 -2.06 -1.16 -0.36
N VAL A 28 -0.85 -0.62 -0.48
CA VAL A 28 0.29 -1.41 -0.95
C VAL A 28 0.87 -2.17 0.25
N PRO A 29 0.79 -3.52 0.29
CA PRO A 29 1.27 -4.32 1.41
C PRO A 29 2.80 -4.29 1.55
N ASP A 30 3.37 -4.40 2.75
CA ASP A 30 2.71 -4.60 4.05
C ASP A 30 2.71 -3.34 4.91
N SER A 31 3.74 -2.49 4.73
CA SER A 31 3.96 -1.30 5.55
C SER A 31 2.88 -0.24 5.38
N GLY A 32 2.29 -0.15 4.18
CA GLY A 32 1.25 0.81 3.81
C GLY A 32 -0.10 0.54 4.48
N VAL A 33 -0.36 -0.66 4.98
CA VAL A 33 -1.66 -1.07 5.53
C VAL A 33 -2.12 -0.15 6.67
N SER A 34 -1.23 0.11 7.64
CA SER A 34 -1.55 0.97 8.79
C SER A 34 -1.95 2.41 8.42
N ALA A 35 -1.29 2.98 7.40
CA ALA A 35 -1.64 4.32 6.91
C ALA A 35 -2.94 4.30 6.11
N ALA A 36 -3.14 3.30 5.25
CA ALA A 36 -4.36 3.14 4.47
C ALA A 36 -5.61 2.98 5.37
N ILE A 37 -5.49 2.25 6.49
CA ILE A 37 -6.57 2.14 7.50
C ILE A 37 -6.97 3.53 8.01
N GLY A 38 -5.99 4.36 8.39
CA GLY A 38 -6.27 5.72 8.88
C GLY A 38 -6.89 6.62 7.81
N PHE A 39 -6.43 6.46 6.57
CA PHE A 39 -6.93 7.21 5.42
C PHE A 39 -8.40 6.84 5.10
N ALA A 40 -8.71 5.54 5.00
CA ALA A 40 -10.05 5.03 4.74
C ALA A 40 -11.04 5.40 5.84
N GLN A 41 -10.63 5.28 7.12
CA GLN A 41 -11.46 5.65 8.25
C GLN A 41 -11.80 7.14 8.29
N TYR A 42 -10.86 8.01 7.91
CA TYR A 42 -11.13 9.45 7.85
C TYR A 42 -12.13 9.80 6.73
N LEU A 43 -11.97 9.20 5.55
CA LEU A 43 -12.87 9.43 4.41
C LEU A 43 -14.19 8.65 4.49
N GLN A 44 -14.32 7.73 5.46
CA GLN A 44 -15.49 6.86 5.62
C GLN A 44 -15.81 6.03 4.37
N ILE A 45 -14.77 5.57 3.68
CA ILE A 45 -14.89 4.68 2.51
C ILE A 45 -14.27 3.31 2.81
N PRO A 46 -14.71 2.24 2.14
CA PRO A 46 -14.16 0.90 2.33
C PRO A 46 -12.65 0.81 2.12
N LEU A 47 -12.00 -0.07 2.90
CA LEU A 47 -10.63 -0.50 2.68
C LEU A 47 -10.67 -1.90 2.05
N GLU A 48 -10.08 -2.06 0.87
CA GLU A 48 -10.04 -3.31 0.12
C GLU A 48 -8.62 -3.86 0.00
N MET A 49 -8.46 -5.16 0.22
CA MET A 49 -7.16 -5.85 0.11
C MET A 49 -6.96 -6.41 -1.31
N ALA A 50 -6.90 -5.52 -2.30
CA ALA A 50 -6.81 -5.91 -3.71
C ALA A 50 -5.39 -6.28 -4.19
N ILE A 51 -4.35 -5.96 -3.41
CA ILE A 51 -2.95 -6.30 -3.72
C ILE A 51 -2.44 -7.27 -2.67
N VAL A 52 -1.87 -8.39 -3.10
CA VAL A 52 -1.30 -9.41 -2.21
C VAL A 52 0.18 -9.53 -2.52
N ARG A 53 1.02 -9.16 -1.54
CA ARG A 53 2.46 -9.33 -1.68
C ARG A 53 2.80 -10.81 -1.74
N ASN A 54 3.60 -11.20 -2.73
CA ASN A 54 4.18 -12.54 -2.74
C ASN A 54 5.29 -12.67 -1.68
N HIS A 55 5.03 -13.44 -0.62
CA HIS A 55 5.96 -13.68 0.48
C HIS A 55 7.22 -14.48 0.08
N TYR A 56 7.19 -15.15 -1.08
CA TYR A 56 8.26 -16.07 -1.52
C TYR A 56 9.20 -15.44 -2.56
N VAL A 57 9.00 -14.17 -2.92
CA VAL A 57 9.84 -13.46 -3.89
C VAL A 57 10.91 -12.64 -3.16
N GLY A 58 12.16 -13.11 -3.26
CA GLY A 58 13.33 -12.41 -2.76
C GLY A 58 13.73 -11.18 -3.60
N ARG A 59 14.74 -10.45 -3.11
CA ARG A 59 15.38 -9.35 -3.83
C ARG A 59 16.18 -9.89 -5.04
N THR A 60 15.89 -9.38 -6.22
CA THR A 60 16.62 -9.70 -7.46
C THR A 60 17.74 -8.67 -7.63
N PHE A 61 18.98 -9.06 -7.35
CA PHE A 61 20.11 -8.12 -7.23
C PHE A 61 20.70 -7.69 -8.58
N ILE A 62 20.74 -8.57 -9.59
CA ILE A 62 21.28 -8.27 -10.93
C ILE A 62 20.50 -9.13 -11.94
N GLU A 63 19.75 -8.49 -12.84
CA GLU A 63 19.06 -9.16 -13.95
C GLU A 63 19.62 -8.62 -15.28
N PRO A 64 20.01 -9.49 -16.22
CA PRO A 64 20.72 -9.08 -17.44
C PRO A 64 19.87 -8.31 -18.45
N THR A 65 18.53 -8.43 -18.38
CA THR A 65 17.63 -7.74 -19.31
C THR A 65 16.42 -7.11 -18.61
N GLN A 66 15.96 -5.98 -19.17
CA GLN A 66 14.83 -5.20 -18.64
C GLN A 66 13.49 -5.97 -18.69
N GLU A 67 13.34 -6.89 -19.65
CA GLU A 67 12.14 -7.74 -19.80
C GLU A 67 11.94 -8.67 -18.61
N LEU A 68 13.02 -9.33 -18.15
CA LEU A 68 13.01 -10.17 -16.95
C LEU A 68 12.69 -9.36 -15.69
N ARG A 69 13.16 -8.10 -15.62
CA ARG A 69 12.84 -7.18 -14.53
C ARG A 69 11.35 -6.85 -14.48
N ASN A 70 10.75 -6.52 -15.62
CA ASN A 70 9.34 -6.17 -15.73
C ASN A 70 8.43 -7.35 -15.38
N LEU A 71 8.78 -8.56 -15.79
CA LEU A 71 8.07 -9.78 -15.42
C LEU A 71 8.10 -10.02 -13.90
N LYS A 72 9.26 -9.83 -13.26
CA LYS A 72 9.40 -10.03 -11.81
C LYS A 72 8.72 -8.94 -10.97
N VAL A 73 8.54 -7.73 -11.50
CA VAL A 73 7.69 -6.71 -10.82
C VAL A 73 6.23 -7.17 -10.78
N LYS A 74 5.71 -7.77 -11.87
CA LYS A 74 4.38 -8.37 -11.87
C LYS A 74 4.24 -9.55 -10.92
N LEU A 75 5.30 -10.31 -10.67
CA LEU A 75 5.28 -11.45 -9.73
C LEU A 75 5.31 -11.03 -8.24
N LYS A 76 5.64 -9.76 -7.94
CA LYS A 76 5.76 -9.25 -6.57
C LYS A 76 4.45 -8.68 -6.01
N LEU A 77 3.52 -8.29 -6.89
CA LEU A 77 2.25 -7.62 -6.62
C LEU A 77 1.09 -8.52 -7.03
#